data_AF-A0A3S3KT71-F1
#
_entry.id   AF-A0A3S3KT71-F1
#
_cell.length_a   1.000
_cell.length_b   1.000
_cell.length_c   1.000
_cell.angle_alpha   90.00
_cell.angle_beta   90.00
_cell.angle_gamma   90.00
#
_symmetry.space_group_name_H-M   'P 1'
#
loop_
_entity.id
_entity.type
_entity.pdbx_description
1 polymer ?
#
loop_
_entity_poly.entity_id
_entity_poly.type
_entity_poly.pdbx_seq_one_letter_code
_entity_poly.pdbx_strand_id
1 'polypeptide(L)'
;MIPESEGATPFGIFLLADSFLQAAKAVDAGRRGLTSGPTRLLCYHACELFLKCYLRSAGRDIEALRALGHNLHEMAVAAQGSGLVLPARTVSQAKTLADKNDYVRVRYMVVEKPGDIRPEVLLAMTESIRESVRLALGMDPLGNPHP
;
A
#
# COMPACT_ATOMS: atom_id res chain seq x y z
N MET A 1 5.04 6.66 -8.10
CA MET A 1 6.35 6.60 -8.82
C MET A 1 7.43 6.95 -7.82
N ILE A 2 8.45 6.10 -7.63
CA ILE A 2 9.57 6.40 -6.73
C ILE A 2 10.56 7.32 -7.49
N PRO A 3 10.84 8.54 -7.00
CA PRO A 3 11.81 9.43 -7.63
C PRO A 3 13.24 8.86 -7.51
N GLU A 4 14.15 9.26 -8.40
CA GLU A 4 15.57 8.82 -8.40
C GLU A 4 16.41 9.44 -7.27
N SER A 5 15.81 9.98 -6.21
CA SER A 5 16.57 10.71 -5.21
C SER A 5 17.36 9.80 -4.27
N GLU A 6 18.40 10.38 -3.66
CA GLU A 6 19.16 9.85 -2.52
C GLU A 6 18.29 9.47 -1.29
N GLY A 7 16.96 9.65 -1.35
CA GLY A 7 15.99 9.29 -0.31
C GLY A 7 15.14 8.04 -0.61
N ALA A 8 15.31 7.36 -1.74
CA ALA A 8 14.59 6.11 -2.07
C ALA A 8 15.14 4.87 -1.32
N THR A 9 15.60 5.06 -0.09
CA THR A 9 15.97 3.97 0.82
C THR A 9 14.71 3.23 1.26
N PRO A 10 14.77 1.94 1.59
CA PRO A 10 13.60 1.23 2.10
C PRO A 10 12.97 1.92 3.31
N PHE A 11 13.79 2.46 4.22
CA PHE A 11 13.29 3.20 5.38
C PHE A 11 12.57 4.49 4.99
N GLY A 12 13.11 5.28 4.07
CA GLY A 12 12.45 6.49 3.56
C GLY A 12 11.11 6.17 2.88
N ILE A 13 11.04 5.08 2.12
CA ILE A 13 9.80 4.61 1.49
C ILE A 13 8.79 4.16 2.54
N PHE A 14 9.22 3.48 3.60
CA PHE A 14 8.35 3.05 4.70
C PHE A 14 7.73 4.25 5.42
N LEU A 15 8.53 5.27 5.79
CA LEU A 15 8.02 6.47 6.46
C LEU A 15 7.01 7.23 5.60
N LEU A 16 7.25 7.30 4.29
CA LEU A 16 6.32 7.90 3.35
C LEU A 16 5.01 7.09 3.27
N ALA A 17 5.11 5.76 3.20
CA ALA A 17 3.95 4.86 3.20
C ALA A 17 3.11 5.03 4.47
N ASP A 18 3.75 5.10 5.64
CA ASP A 18 3.10 5.33 6.92
C ASP A 18 2.36 6.67 6.95
N SER A 19 3.02 7.73 6.46
CA SER A 19 2.41 9.07 6.36
C SER A 19 1.12 9.06 5.52
N PHE A 20 1.11 8.31 4.41
CA PHE A 20 -0.11 8.14 3.60
C PHE A 20 -1.20 7.35 4.32
N LEU A 21 -0.84 6.33 5.12
CA LEU A 21 -1.79 5.59 5.95
C LEU A 21 -2.39 6.48 7.06
N GLN A 22 -1.57 7.29 7.75
CA GLN A 22 -2.08 8.25 8.74
C GLN A 22 -3.00 9.28 8.09
N ALA A 23 -2.63 9.80 6.92
CA ALA A 23 -3.49 10.70 6.15
C ALA A 23 -4.82 10.02 5.77
N ALA A 24 -4.80 8.76 5.33
CA ALA A 24 -6.00 8.00 4.99
C ALA A 24 -6.96 7.91 6.20
N LYS A 25 -6.43 7.58 7.39
CA LYS A 25 -7.22 7.53 8.63
C LYS A 25 -7.83 8.89 8.98
N ALA A 26 -7.04 9.97 8.89
CA ALA A 26 -7.50 11.31 9.22
C ALA A 26 -8.63 11.77 8.26
N VAL A 27 -8.47 11.49 6.96
CA VAL A 27 -9.48 11.79 5.95
C VAL A 27 -10.75 10.99 6.17
N ASP A 28 -10.64 9.70 6.50
CA ASP A 28 -11.82 8.86 6.75
C ASP A 28 -12.58 9.27 8.02
N ALA A 29 -11.86 9.59 9.10
CA ALA A 29 -12.47 10.07 10.35
C ALA A 29 -13.22 11.41 10.16
N GLY A 30 -12.74 12.27 9.26
CA GLY A 30 -13.37 13.54 8.90
C GLY A 30 -14.45 13.45 7.81
N ARG A 31 -14.71 12.27 7.24
CA ARG A 31 -15.56 12.05 6.07
C ARG A 31 -17.06 12.18 6.39
N ARG A 32 -17.53 13.39 6.74
CA ARG A 32 -18.95 13.67 6.96
C ARG A 32 -19.68 13.91 5.64
N GLY A 33 -20.24 12.84 5.05
CA GLY A 33 -21.05 12.92 3.82
C GLY A 33 -20.25 13.07 2.52
N LEU A 34 -18.92 13.00 2.59
CA LEU A 34 -18.04 12.99 1.43
C LEU A 34 -17.78 11.56 0.93
N THR A 35 -17.40 11.44 -0.34
CA THR A 35 -17.07 10.13 -0.96
C THR A 35 -15.88 9.47 -0.26
N SER A 36 -15.80 8.14 -0.27
CA SER A 36 -14.62 7.42 0.26
C SER A 36 -13.41 7.42 -0.69
N GLY A 37 -13.55 8.03 -1.88
CA GLY A 37 -12.51 8.07 -2.90
C GLY A 37 -11.15 8.54 -2.37
N PRO A 38 -11.06 9.70 -1.70
CA PRO A 38 -9.82 10.18 -1.10
C PRO A 38 -9.19 9.21 -0.12
N THR A 39 -9.95 8.67 0.85
CA THR A 39 -9.46 7.65 1.80
C THR A 39 -8.88 6.46 1.04
N ARG A 40 -9.62 5.94 0.06
CA ARG A 40 -9.22 4.75 -0.68
C ARG A 40 -7.97 4.99 -1.50
N LEU A 41 -7.85 6.14 -2.18
CA LEU A 41 -6.66 6.50 -2.95
C LEU A 41 -5.41 6.59 -2.07
N LEU A 42 -5.54 7.16 -0.86
CA LEU A 42 -4.44 7.22 0.11
C LEU A 42 -4.02 5.83 0.58
N CYS A 43 -4.99 4.95 0.91
CA CYS A 43 -4.70 3.55 1.24
C CYS A 43 -4.01 2.80 0.09
N TYR A 44 -4.46 3.01 -1.14
CA TYR A 44 -3.83 2.44 -2.35
C TYR A 44 -2.36 2.82 -2.43
N HIS A 45 -2.07 4.11 -2.25
CA HIS A 45 -0.72 4.59 -2.36
C HIS A 45 0.17 4.10 -1.21
N ALA A 46 -0.36 4.05 0.01
CA ALA A 46 0.33 3.45 1.15
C ALA A 46 0.65 1.96 0.92
N CYS A 47 -0.31 1.17 0.44
CA CYS A 47 -0.09 -0.24 0.09
C CYS A 47 1.02 -0.42 -0.95
N GLU A 48 0.99 0.38 -2.02
CA GLU A 48 2.03 0.36 -3.06
C GLU A 48 3.41 0.64 -2.45
N LEU A 49 3.52 1.67 -1.61
CA LEU A 49 4.79 2.05 -1.02
C LEU A 49 5.31 1.03 0.01
N PHE A 50 4.46 0.44 0.85
CA PHE A 50 4.90 -0.62 1.77
C PHE A 50 5.42 -1.85 1.01
N LEU A 51 4.73 -2.29 -0.06
CA LEU A 51 5.19 -3.41 -0.87
C LEU A 51 6.49 -3.07 -1.61
N LYS A 52 6.60 -1.86 -2.17
CA LYS A 52 7.83 -1.41 -2.83
C LYS A 52 8.99 -1.22 -1.85
N CYS A 53 8.73 -0.80 -0.61
CA CYS A 53 9.72 -0.76 0.47
C CYS A 53 10.31 -2.16 0.69
N TYR A 54 9.47 -3.16 0.89
CA TYR A 54 9.94 -4.53 1.09
C TYR A 54 10.74 -5.05 -0.11
N LEU A 55 10.20 -4.86 -1.32
CA LEU A 55 10.88 -5.29 -2.55
C LEU A 55 12.22 -4.58 -2.77
N ARG A 56 12.33 -3.30 -2.39
CA ARG A 56 13.58 -2.55 -2.41
C ARG A 56 14.58 -3.13 -1.40
N SER A 57 14.15 -3.43 -0.18
CA SER A 57 14.99 -4.12 0.83
C SER A 57 15.45 -5.49 0.37
N ALA A 58 14.63 -6.21 -0.41
CA ALA A 58 14.97 -7.49 -1.01
C ALA A 58 15.89 -7.38 -2.24
N GLY A 59 16.43 -6.18 -2.54
CA GLY A 59 17.44 -5.97 -3.57
C GLY A 59 16.91 -5.57 -4.94
N ARG A 60 15.60 -5.37 -5.12
CA ARG A 60 15.09 -4.84 -6.41
C ARG A 60 15.55 -3.41 -6.62
N ASP A 61 15.94 -3.09 -7.84
CA ASP A 61 16.29 -1.72 -8.24
C ASP A 61 15.04 -0.88 -8.57
N ILE A 62 15.25 0.41 -8.83
CA ILE A 62 14.17 1.36 -9.10
C ILE A 62 13.43 1.02 -10.40
N GLU A 63 14.13 0.53 -11.42
CA GLU A 63 13.53 0.17 -12.71
C GLU A 63 12.56 -1.01 -12.55
N ALA A 64 12.97 -2.05 -11.83
CA ALA A 64 12.12 -3.19 -11.51
C ALA A 64 10.89 -2.78 -10.68
N LEU A 65 11.04 -1.83 -9.74
CA LEU A 65 9.92 -1.30 -8.97
C LEU A 65 8.96 -0.42 -9.80
N ARG A 66 9.48 0.30 -10.81
CA ARG A 66 8.68 1.08 -11.75
C ARG A 66 7.89 0.17 -12.70
N ALA A 67 8.49 -0.92 -13.15
CA ALA A 67 7.87 -1.89 -14.06
C ALA A 67 6.60 -2.54 -13.48
N LEU A 68 6.49 -2.66 -12.15
CA LEU A 68 5.29 -3.15 -11.46
C LEU A 68 4.10 -2.17 -11.53
N GLY A 69 4.31 -0.94 -12.01
CA GLY A 69 3.26 0.06 -12.18
C GLY A 69 2.51 0.36 -10.88
N HIS A 70 1.17 0.21 -10.96
CA HIS A 70 0.21 0.39 -9.85
C HIS A 70 -0.53 -0.91 -9.49
N ASN A 71 -0.07 -2.07 -9.98
CA ASN A 71 -0.73 -3.34 -9.75
C ASN A 71 -0.37 -3.91 -8.36
N LEU A 72 -1.24 -3.66 -7.36
CA LEU A 72 -1.04 -4.15 -6.01
C LEU A 72 -0.97 -5.69 -5.92
N HIS A 73 -1.70 -6.40 -6.78
CA HIS A 73 -1.69 -7.86 -6.74
C HIS A 73 -0.33 -8.41 -7.20
N GLU A 74 0.20 -7.90 -8.31
CA GLU A 74 1.54 -8.27 -8.79
C GLU A 74 2.62 -7.93 -7.77
N MET A 75 2.54 -6.76 -7.13
CA MET A 75 3.47 -6.38 -6.07
C MET A 75 3.38 -7.32 -4.85
N ALA A 76 2.17 -7.70 -4.43
CA ALA A 76 1.96 -8.62 -3.32
C ALA A 76 2.55 -10.01 -3.64
N VAL A 77 2.28 -10.54 -4.84
CA VAL A 77 2.84 -11.82 -5.30
C VAL A 77 4.37 -11.76 -5.40
N ALA A 78 4.91 -10.69 -5.96
CA ALA A 78 6.36 -10.48 -6.04
C ALA A 78 7.00 -10.42 -4.64
N ALA A 79 6.37 -9.72 -3.69
CA ALA A 79 6.87 -9.62 -2.33
C ALA A 79 6.82 -10.98 -1.60
N GLN A 80 5.74 -11.76 -1.78
CA GLN A 80 5.67 -13.14 -1.27
C GLN A 80 6.75 -14.04 -1.87
N GLY A 81 7.00 -13.93 -3.17
CA GLY A 81 8.08 -14.65 -3.85
C GLY A 81 9.48 -14.28 -3.33
N SER A 82 9.63 -13.09 -2.72
CA SER A 82 10.86 -12.64 -2.06
C SER A 82 10.89 -12.95 -0.55
N GLY A 83 9.87 -13.63 -0.01
CA GLY A 83 9.83 -14.08 1.40
C GLY A 83 8.88 -13.31 2.32
N LEU A 84 8.11 -12.32 1.82
CA LEU A 84 7.15 -11.60 2.64
C LEU A 84 5.95 -12.50 3.00
N VAL A 85 5.65 -12.62 4.28
CA VAL A 85 4.44 -13.32 4.73
C VAL A 85 3.26 -12.34 4.77
N LEU A 86 2.37 -12.45 3.78
CA LEU A 86 1.10 -11.72 3.72
C LEU A 86 -0.08 -12.65 4.06
N PRO A 87 -1.10 -12.18 4.80
CA PRO A 87 -2.32 -12.93 5.01
C PRO A 87 -3.04 -13.22 3.68
N ALA A 88 -3.59 -14.43 3.52
CA ALA A 88 -4.29 -14.83 2.29
C ALA A 88 -5.44 -13.86 1.93
N ARG A 89 -6.12 -13.32 2.94
CA ARG A 89 -7.17 -12.30 2.76
C ARG A 89 -6.63 -11.04 2.07
N THR A 90 -5.48 -10.54 2.49
CA THR A 90 -4.82 -9.35 1.94
C THR A 90 -4.48 -9.57 0.46
N VAL A 91 -3.95 -10.75 0.11
CA VAL A 91 -3.63 -11.10 -1.28
C VAL A 91 -4.89 -11.18 -2.15
N SER A 92 -5.96 -11.81 -1.64
CA SER A 92 -7.26 -11.89 -2.32
C SER A 92 -7.91 -10.51 -2.53
N GLN A 93 -7.81 -9.63 -1.53
CA GLN A 93 -8.26 -8.24 -1.66
C GLN A 93 -7.45 -7.50 -2.73
N ALA A 94 -6.11 -7.63 -2.74
CA ALA A 94 -5.27 -7.02 -3.76
C ALA A 94 -5.66 -7.49 -5.18
N LYS A 95 -5.97 -8.77 -5.34
CA LYS A 95 -6.48 -9.32 -6.62
C LYS A 95 -7.80 -8.67 -7.01
N THR A 96 -8.76 -8.57 -6.08
CA THR A 96 -10.07 -7.95 -6.33
C THR A 96 -9.93 -6.49 -6.77
N LEU A 97 -9.03 -5.75 -6.14
CA LEU A 97 -8.72 -4.36 -6.49
C LEU A 97 -8.13 -4.24 -7.92
N ALA A 98 -7.24 -5.16 -8.30
CA ALA A 98 -6.65 -5.21 -9.63
C ALA A 98 -7.70 -5.56 -10.71
N ASP A 99 -8.49 -6.61 -10.49
CA ASP A 99 -9.53 -7.08 -11.43
C ASP A 99 -10.57 -5.97 -11.72
N LYS A 100 -10.87 -5.13 -10.74
CA LYS A 100 -11.83 -4.02 -10.86
C LYS A 100 -11.21 -2.73 -11.43
N ASN A 101 -9.91 -2.73 -11.75
CA ASN A 101 -9.14 -1.54 -12.12
C ASN A 101 -9.34 -0.38 -11.12
N ASP A 102 -9.43 -0.74 -9.84
CA ASP A 102 -10.06 0.11 -8.85
C ASP A 102 -9.20 1.34 -8.46
N TYR A 103 -7.89 1.26 -8.71
CA TYR A 103 -6.97 2.41 -8.68
C TYR A 103 -7.32 3.51 -9.68
N VAL A 104 -7.71 3.16 -10.91
CA VAL A 104 -8.15 4.17 -11.89
C VAL A 104 -9.51 4.72 -11.47
N ARG A 105 -10.41 3.84 -11.03
CA ARG A 105 -11.76 4.19 -10.62
C ARG A 105 -11.78 5.21 -9.48
N VAL A 106 -10.98 4.99 -8.44
CA VAL A 106 -10.95 5.86 -7.26
C VAL A 106 -10.49 7.30 -7.57
N ARG A 107 -9.76 7.50 -8.67
CA ARG A 107 -9.28 8.83 -9.09
C ARG A 107 -10.29 9.64 -9.88
N TYR A 108 -11.22 8.98 -10.56
CA TYR A 108 -12.10 9.62 -11.54
C TYR A 108 -13.58 9.43 -11.27
N MET A 109 -13.97 8.50 -10.39
CA MET A 109 -15.37 8.27 -10.05
C MET A 109 -15.68 8.75 -8.64
N VAL A 110 -16.68 9.63 -8.59
CA VAL A 110 -17.28 10.18 -7.36
C VAL A 110 -18.28 9.18 -6.76
N VAL A 111 -18.79 8.26 -7.57
CA VAL A 111 -19.85 7.31 -7.18
C VAL A 111 -19.26 5.92 -6.93
N GLU A 112 -19.51 5.38 -5.74
CA GLU A 112 -19.20 4.00 -5.38
C GLU A 112 -20.18 3.05 -6.08
N LYS A 113 -19.66 1.94 -6.60
CA LYS A 113 -20.50 0.88 -7.19
C LYS A 113 -20.73 -0.23 -6.16
N PRO A 114 -21.87 -0.94 -6.24
CA PRO A 114 -22.08 -2.15 -5.46
C PRO A 114 -20.90 -3.12 -5.59
N GLY A 115 -20.37 -3.55 -4.45
CA GLY A 115 -19.23 -4.45 -4.38
C GLY A 115 -17.85 -3.77 -4.36
N ASP A 116 -17.77 -2.44 -4.40
CA ASP A 116 -16.51 -1.73 -4.13
C ASP A 116 -15.99 -2.08 -2.73
N ILE A 117 -14.67 -2.21 -2.58
CA ILE A 117 -14.08 -2.45 -1.27
C ILE A 117 -14.28 -1.19 -0.43
N ARG A 118 -15.00 -1.36 0.67
CA ARG A 118 -15.29 -0.29 1.63
C ARG A 118 -13.99 0.29 2.20
N PRO A 119 -13.93 1.59 2.50
CA PRO A 119 -12.71 2.23 3.01
C PRO A 119 -12.18 1.59 4.29
N GLU A 120 -13.06 1.15 5.21
CA GLU A 120 -12.64 0.51 6.46
C GLU A 120 -11.93 -0.83 6.22
N VAL A 121 -12.37 -1.55 5.19
CA VAL A 121 -11.76 -2.81 4.76
C VAL A 121 -10.38 -2.55 4.12
N LEU A 122 -10.24 -1.46 3.36
CA LEU A 122 -8.98 -1.09 2.72
C LEU A 122 -7.97 -0.51 3.72
N LEU A 123 -8.43 0.24 4.72
CA LEU A 123 -7.61 0.67 5.87
C LEU A 123 -7.05 -0.54 6.61
N ALA A 124 -7.90 -1.52 6.97
CA ALA A 124 -7.46 -2.74 7.65
C ALA A 124 -6.48 -3.56 6.79
N MET A 125 -6.71 -3.62 5.47
CA MET A 125 -5.77 -4.25 4.54
C MET A 125 -4.42 -3.53 4.53
N THR A 126 -4.42 -2.20 4.52
CA THR A 126 -3.19 -1.38 4.51
C THR A 126 -2.38 -1.58 5.80
N GLU A 127 -3.05 -1.60 6.96
CA GLU A 127 -2.44 -1.93 8.25
C GLU A 127 -1.85 -3.33 8.27
N SER A 128 -2.56 -4.31 7.70
CA SER A 128 -2.05 -5.67 7.59
C SER A 128 -0.77 -5.73 6.74
N ILE A 129 -0.70 -5.00 5.63
CA ILE A 129 0.50 -4.92 4.80
C ILE A 129 1.64 -4.22 5.55
N ARG A 130 1.34 -3.08 6.20
CA ARG A 130 2.29 -2.35 7.05
C ARG A 130 2.94 -3.29 8.06
N GLU A 131 2.11 -4.03 8.81
CA GLU A 131 2.57 -4.91 9.88
C GLU A 131 3.42 -6.06 9.34
N SER A 132 3.00 -6.69 8.24
CA SER A 132 3.79 -7.72 7.57
C SER A 132 5.17 -7.20 7.15
N VAL A 133 5.25 -6.00 6.57
CA VAL A 133 6.51 -5.39 6.15
C VAL A 133 7.38 -5.00 7.35
N ARG A 134 6.78 -4.39 8.37
CA ARG A 134 7.46 -3.99 9.62
C ARG A 134 8.12 -5.18 10.30
N LEU A 135 7.38 -6.28 10.47
CA LEU A 135 7.90 -7.51 11.05
C LEU A 135 9.00 -8.14 10.19
N ALA A 136 8.79 -8.22 8.88
CA ALA A 136 9.75 -8.83 7.97
C ALA A 136 11.07 -8.05 7.86
N LEU A 137 11.05 -6.74 8.08
CA LEU A 137 12.23 -5.88 8.09
C LEU A 137 12.82 -5.65 9.49
N GLY A 138 12.29 -6.31 10.53
CA GLY A 138 12.77 -6.15 11.90
C GLY A 138 12.69 -4.70 12.39
N MET A 139 11.61 -4.00 12.05
CA MET A 139 11.37 -2.63 12.50
C MET A 139 10.62 -2.61 13.84
N ASP A 140 10.86 -1.59 14.67
CA ASP A 140 10.07 -1.34 15.88
C ASP A 140 8.60 -0.98 15.54
N PRO A 141 7.68 -0.83 16.52
CA PRO A 141 6.28 -0.51 16.25
C PRO A 141 6.06 0.81 15.48
N LEU A 142 6.99 1.76 15.59
CA LEU A 142 6.97 3.05 14.90
C LEU A 142 7.55 2.96 13.49
N GLY A 143 8.18 1.84 13.13
CA GLY A 143 8.82 1.63 11.83
C GLY A 143 10.32 1.92 11.81
N ASN A 144 10.93 2.21 12.96
CA ASN A 144 12.37 2.47 13.01
C ASN A 144 13.15 1.15 12.89
N PRO A 145 14.23 1.11 12.10
CA PRO A 145 15.11 -0.05 12.05
C PRO A 145 15.80 -0.26 13.41
N HIS A 146 16.04 -1.51 13.78
CA HIS A 146 16.93 -1.80 14.91
C HIS A 146 18.38 -1.37 14.58
N PRO A 147 19.12 -0.78 15.54
CA PRO A 147 20.52 -0.40 15.36
C PRO A 147 21.46 -1.60 15.16
#